data_AF-A0AAE0FGI9-F1
#
_entry.id   AF-A0AAE0FGI9-F1
#
_cell.length_a   1.000
_cell.length_b   1.000
_cell.length_c   1.000
_cell.angle_alpha   90.00
_cell.angle_beta   90.00
_cell.angle_gamma   90.00
#
_symmetry.space_group_name_H-M   'P 1'
#
loop_
_entity.id
_entity.type
_entity.pdbx_description
1 polymer ?
#
loop_
_entity_poly.entity_id
_entity_poly.type
_entity_poly.pdbx_seq_one_letter_code
_entity_poly.pdbx_strand_id
1 'polypeptide(L)'
;MVQVYADPYCKRHYASTASVAFCLPLATYIAIFIAACTICYATGSLWIKSNTYLARPEVTFAYEALIIFETGTPGGEKVWTSWEKVNAQLGDRLAQVTVEATEQDINHDGKHDVIDVIATTRGVTPVHSVKVLLGFDYVIK
;
A
#
# COMPACT_ATOMS: atom_id res chain seq x y z
N MET A 1 93.57 25.54 6.61
CA MET A 1 93.10 24.21 6.15
C MET A 1 91.66 24.41 5.68
N VAL A 2 91.37 24.23 4.40
CA VAL A 2 90.04 24.51 3.81
C VAL A 2 89.23 23.23 3.77
N GLN A 3 88.08 23.22 4.46
CA GLN A 3 87.15 22.10 4.44
C GLN A 3 86.33 22.16 3.14
N VAL A 4 86.55 21.19 2.25
CA VAL A 4 85.97 21.20 0.89
C VAL A 4 84.58 20.55 0.85
N TYR A 5 84.26 19.65 1.78
CA TYR A 5 82.93 19.03 1.90
C TYR A 5 82.73 18.39 3.28
N ALA A 6 81.48 18.35 3.74
CA ALA A 6 81.08 17.71 4.99
C ALA A 6 79.72 17.03 4.79
N ASP A 7 79.63 15.73 5.08
CA ASP A 7 78.35 15.04 5.03
C ASP A 7 77.47 15.45 6.22
N PRO A 8 76.17 15.73 6.01
CA PRO A 8 75.27 16.07 7.09
C PRO A 8 75.00 14.85 7.96
N TYR A 9 75.09 15.04 9.27
CA TYR A 9 74.82 13.98 10.24
C TYR A 9 73.31 13.68 10.31
N CYS A 10 72.84 12.71 9.52
CA CYS A 10 71.45 12.28 9.53
C CYS A 10 71.23 11.15 10.54
N LYS A 11 70.63 11.46 11.71
CA LYS A 11 70.11 10.45 12.66
C LYS A 11 68.62 10.22 12.43
N ARG A 12 68.23 8.97 12.15
CA ARG A 12 66.82 8.59 12.04
C ARG A 12 66.28 8.26 13.43
N HIS A 13 65.38 9.10 13.92
CA HIS A 13 64.70 8.91 15.20
C HIS A 13 63.45 8.06 14.98
N TYR A 14 63.40 6.89 15.62
CA TYR A 14 62.20 6.06 15.65
C TYR A 14 61.40 6.41 16.90
N ALA A 15 60.12 6.75 16.73
CA ALA A 15 59.22 7.01 17.85
C ALA A 15 58.88 5.69 18.56
N SER A 16 58.76 5.72 19.89
CA SER A 16 58.32 4.57 20.68
C SER A 16 56.84 4.25 20.43
N THR A 17 56.43 3.02 20.71
CA THR A 17 55.05 2.52 20.53
C THR A 17 54.00 3.27 21.35
N ALA A 18 54.41 4.04 22.37
CA ALA A 18 53.55 4.89 23.19
C ALA A 18 53.69 6.40 22.87
N SER A 19 54.20 6.74 21.68
CA SER A 19 54.31 8.12 21.23
C SER A 19 53.00 8.65 20.64
N VAL A 20 52.82 9.97 20.67
CA VAL A 20 51.68 10.69 20.03
C VAL A 20 51.52 10.30 18.56
N ALA A 21 52.63 10.02 17.87
CA ALA A 21 52.64 9.57 16.47
C ALA A 21 51.95 8.21 16.25
N PHE A 22 51.83 7.38 17.29
CA PHE A 22 51.11 6.10 17.25
C PHE A 22 49.67 6.23 17.77
N CYS A 23 49.44 7.07 18.80
CA CYS A 23 48.11 7.30 19.35
C CYS A 23 47.17 7.99 18.36
N LEU A 24 47.67 8.94 17.57
CA LEU A 24 46.87 9.68 16.60
C LEU A 24 46.26 8.79 15.50
N PRO A 25 47.03 7.95 14.77
CA PRO A 25 46.46 7.05 13.78
C PRO A 25 45.50 6.03 14.42
N LEU A 26 45.83 5.51 15.60
CA LEU A 26 44.92 4.61 16.34
C LEU A 26 43.57 5.28 16.65
N ALA A 27 43.60 6.51 17.16
CA ALA A 27 42.40 7.29 17.43
C ALA A 27 41.60 7.57 16.15
N THR A 28 42.28 7.87 15.03
CA THR A 28 41.58 8.07 13.75
C THR A 28 40.93 6.78 13.24
N TYR A 29 41.56 5.62 13.39
CA TYR A 29 40.94 4.34 13.02
C TYR A 29 39.72 4.03 13.88
N ILE A 30 39.80 4.29 15.19
CA ILE A 30 38.67 4.15 16.11
C ILE A 30 37.54 5.10 15.71
N ALA A 31 37.84 6.36 15.39
CA ALA A 31 36.85 7.34 14.96
C ALA A 31 36.17 6.93 13.65
N ILE A 32 36.93 6.45 12.66
CA ILE A 32 36.39 5.94 11.38
C ILE A 32 35.48 4.73 11.64
N PHE A 33 35.89 3.81 12.51
CA PHE A 33 35.09 2.64 12.86
C PHE A 33 33.76 3.04 13.53
N ILE A 34 33.81 3.96 14.50
CA ILE A 34 32.62 4.48 15.17
C ILE A 34 31.70 5.17 14.16
N ALA A 35 32.24 6.02 13.27
CA ALA A 35 31.46 6.69 12.24
C ALA A 35 30.79 5.71 11.27
N ALA A 36 31.49 4.64 10.86
CA ALA A 36 30.90 3.60 10.02
C ALA A 36 29.75 2.88 10.75
N CYS A 37 29.92 2.58 12.04
CA CYS A 37 28.88 1.95 12.87
C CYS A 37 27.65 2.86 13.06
N THR A 38 27.85 4.16 13.27
CA THR A 38 26.73 5.10 13.45
C THR A 38 25.95 5.30 12.15
N ILE A 39 26.62 5.37 11.00
CA ILE A 39 25.96 5.46 9.69
C ILE A 39 25.15 4.19 9.41
N CYS A 40 25.73 3.03 9.68
CA CYS A 40 25.05 1.72 9.60
C CYS A 40 23.78 1.70 10.44
N TYR A 41 23.87 2.12 11.70
CA TYR A 41 22.75 2.15 12.63
C TYR A 41 21.68 3.17 12.21
N ALA A 42 22.08 4.40 11.87
CA ALA A 42 21.16 5.48 11.52
C ALA A 42 20.38 5.20 10.23
N THR A 43 21.00 4.52 9.26
CA THR A 43 20.33 4.15 8.01
C THR A 43 19.42 2.94 8.16
N GLY A 44 19.56 2.14 9.23
CA GLY A 44 18.76 0.93 9.48
C GLY A 44 18.86 -0.14 8.39
N SER A 45 19.75 0.04 7.41
CA SER A 45 19.66 -0.63 6.09
C SER A 45 20.80 -1.59 5.81
N LEU A 46 21.70 -1.84 6.76
CA LEU A 46 22.92 -2.62 6.46
C LEU A 46 22.64 -4.11 6.16
N TRP A 47 21.41 -4.59 6.40
CA TRP A 47 21.04 -5.98 6.11
C TRP A 47 19.54 -6.26 5.93
N ILE A 48 18.78 -5.34 5.36
CA ILE A 48 17.35 -5.59 5.09
C ILE A 48 17.25 -6.62 3.96
N LYS A 49 16.81 -7.85 4.29
CA LYS A 49 16.65 -8.96 3.32
C LYS A 49 15.29 -8.93 2.60
N SER A 50 14.28 -8.36 3.25
CA SER A 50 12.93 -8.23 2.70
C SER A 50 12.30 -7.01 3.35
N ASN A 51 11.71 -6.15 2.52
CA ASN A 51 10.84 -5.08 2.98
C ASN A 51 9.42 -5.46 2.57
N THR A 52 8.64 -5.95 3.53
CA THR A 52 7.25 -6.32 3.31
C THR A 52 6.38 -5.15 3.71
N TYR A 53 5.62 -4.61 2.77
CA TYR A 53 4.61 -3.59 3.05
C TYR A 53 3.22 -4.18 2.82
N LEU A 54 2.28 -3.80 3.68
CA LEU A 54 0.87 -4.08 3.47
C LEU A 54 0.30 -2.92 2.65
N ALA A 55 0.05 -3.18 1.37
CA ALA A 55 -0.69 -2.23 0.55
C ALA A 55 -2.15 -2.21 1.02
N ARG A 56 -2.68 -1.02 1.31
CA ARG A 56 -4.12 -0.85 1.53
C ARG A 56 -4.76 -0.52 0.18
N PRO A 57 -5.61 -1.39 -0.38
CA PRO A 57 -6.30 -1.08 -1.62
C PRO A 57 -7.32 0.04 -1.38
N GLU A 58 -7.43 0.93 -2.34
CA GLU A 58 -8.53 1.88 -2.44
C GLU A 58 -9.70 1.14 -3.09
N VAL A 59 -10.82 1.08 -2.38
CA VAL A 59 -12.03 0.37 -2.81
C VAL A 59 -13.08 1.43 -3.13
N THR A 60 -13.59 1.43 -4.34
CA THR A 60 -14.64 2.35 -4.79
C THR A 60 -15.81 1.56 -5.33
N PHE A 61 -17.04 1.95 -4.99
CA PHE A 61 -18.21 1.33 -5.57
C PHE A 61 -18.33 1.72 -7.04
N ALA A 62 -18.43 0.72 -7.93
CA ALA A 62 -18.47 0.95 -9.37
C ALA A 62 -19.84 1.47 -9.85
N TYR A 63 -20.82 1.63 -8.95
CA TYR A 63 -22.24 1.84 -9.26
C TYR A 63 -22.82 0.72 -10.14
N GLU A 64 -22.21 -0.45 -10.08
CA GLU A 64 -22.67 -1.65 -10.76
C GLU A 64 -23.35 -2.57 -9.76
N ALA A 65 -24.60 -2.94 -10.04
CA ALA A 65 -25.38 -3.84 -9.19
C ALA A 65 -26.25 -4.79 -10.01
N LEU A 66 -26.53 -5.95 -9.41
CA LEU A 66 -27.51 -6.93 -9.84
C LEU A 66 -28.40 -7.30 -8.65
N ILE A 67 -29.70 -7.20 -8.86
CA ILE A 67 -30.72 -7.44 -7.84
C ILE A 67 -31.65 -8.52 -8.36
N ILE A 68 -31.82 -9.57 -7.57
CA ILE A 68 -32.73 -10.68 -7.86
C ILE A 68 -33.89 -10.60 -6.87
N PHE A 69 -35.09 -10.47 -7.40
CA PHE A 69 -36.34 -10.53 -6.68
C PHE A 69 -36.92 -11.94 -6.80
N GLU A 70 -36.88 -12.69 -5.71
CA GLU A 70 -37.48 -14.01 -5.63
C GLU A 70 -38.97 -13.87 -5.32
N THR A 71 -39.80 -14.33 -6.24
CA THR A 71 -41.25 -14.41 -6.08
C THR A 71 -41.65 -15.71 -5.38
N GLY A 72 -42.85 -15.77 -4.81
CA GLY A 72 -43.36 -16.99 -4.14
C GLY A 72 -43.54 -18.22 -5.05
N THR A 73 -43.42 -18.07 -6.37
CA THR A 73 -43.45 -19.18 -7.33
C THR A 73 -42.03 -19.58 -7.77
N PRO A 74 -41.68 -20.87 -7.73
CA PRO A 74 -40.41 -21.36 -8.25
C PRO A 74 -40.24 -20.99 -9.74
N GLY A 75 -39.13 -20.35 -10.09
CA GLY A 75 -38.83 -19.91 -11.46
C GLY A 75 -39.50 -18.61 -11.91
N GLY A 76 -40.27 -17.94 -11.04
CA GLY A 76 -40.86 -16.62 -11.27
C GLY A 76 -39.93 -15.43 -10.98
N GLU A 77 -38.66 -15.70 -10.73
CA GLU A 77 -37.66 -14.71 -10.33
C GLU A 77 -37.56 -13.57 -11.35
N LYS A 78 -37.52 -12.35 -10.83
CA LYS A 78 -37.34 -11.13 -11.61
C LYS A 78 -36.00 -10.53 -11.26
N VAL A 79 -35.23 -10.16 -12.27
CA VAL A 79 -33.85 -9.69 -12.10
C VAL A 79 -33.73 -8.29 -12.66
N TRP A 80 -33.05 -7.41 -11.94
CA TRP A 80 -32.62 -6.11 -12.42
C TRP A 80 -31.10 -6.06 -12.41
N THR A 81 -30.48 -5.54 -13.48
CA THR A 81 -29.03 -5.37 -13.52
C THR A 81 -28.67 -4.06 -14.21
N SER A 82 -27.57 -3.47 -13.76
CA SER A 82 -26.91 -2.34 -14.43
C SER A 82 -26.11 -2.76 -15.67
N TRP A 83 -25.69 -4.03 -15.76
CA TRP A 83 -24.85 -4.52 -16.86
C TRP A 83 -25.65 -4.79 -18.14
N GLU A 84 -25.40 -3.99 -19.18
CA GLU A 84 -26.05 -4.16 -20.50
C GLU A 84 -25.90 -5.57 -21.08
N LYS A 85 -24.71 -6.17 -20.94
CA LYS A 85 -24.42 -7.53 -21.44
C LYS A 85 -25.30 -8.58 -20.78
N VAL A 86 -25.55 -8.44 -19.48
CA VAL A 86 -26.38 -9.38 -18.72
C VAL A 86 -27.86 -9.13 -19.01
N ASN A 87 -28.26 -7.86 -19.15
CA ASN A 87 -29.62 -7.48 -19.53
C ASN A 87 -30.03 -8.10 -20.89
N ALA A 88 -29.12 -8.15 -21.86
CA ALA A 88 -29.37 -8.80 -23.15
C ALA A 88 -29.64 -10.32 -23.04
N GLN A 89 -29.11 -10.99 -22.01
CA GLN A 89 -29.30 -12.42 -21.78
C GLN A 89 -30.53 -12.75 -20.93
N LEU A 90 -31.01 -11.79 -20.13
CA LEU A 90 -32.11 -11.99 -19.18
C LEU A 90 -33.50 -11.97 -19.82
N GLY A 91 -33.68 -11.28 -20.95
CA GLY A 91 -34.94 -11.24 -21.71
C GLY A 91 -36.15 -10.94 -20.82
N ASP A 92 -37.14 -11.85 -20.81
CA ASP A 92 -38.41 -11.71 -20.08
C ASP A 92 -38.31 -11.75 -18.54
N ARG A 93 -37.13 -12.10 -18.01
CA ARG A 93 -36.86 -12.09 -16.56
C ARG A 93 -36.50 -10.70 -16.05
N LEU A 94 -36.30 -9.72 -16.94
CA LEU A 94 -35.96 -8.36 -16.55
C LEU A 94 -37.11 -7.71 -15.76
N ALA A 95 -36.77 -7.15 -14.60
CA ALA A 95 -37.68 -6.46 -13.71
C ALA A 95 -37.73 -4.97 -14.06
N GLN A 96 -38.93 -4.39 -14.15
CA GLN A 96 -39.10 -2.93 -14.21
C GLN A 96 -39.01 -2.35 -12.80
N VAL A 97 -37.81 -1.89 -12.44
CA VAL A 97 -37.47 -1.38 -11.12
C VAL A 97 -36.65 -0.11 -11.27
N THR A 98 -36.96 0.89 -10.46
CA THR A 98 -36.11 2.07 -10.29
C THR A 98 -35.18 1.79 -9.11
N VAL A 99 -33.87 1.81 -9.36
CA VAL A 99 -32.85 1.57 -8.33
C VAL A 99 -32.05 2.84 -8.13
N GLU A 100 -31.89 3.22 -6.88
CA GLU A 100 -31.08 4.35 -6.43
C GLU A 100 -30.03 3.81 -5.46
N ALA A 101 -28.78 4.26 -5.62
CA ALA A 101 -27.68 3.88 -4.74
C ALA A 101 -26.97 5.15 -4.26
N THR A 102 -26.79 5.28 -2.95
CA THR A 102 -26.12 6.43 -2.33
C THR A 102 -25.04 5.95 -1.37
N GLU A 103 -23.88 6.59 -1.42
CA GLU A 103 -22.76 6.33 -0.52
C GLU A 103 -22.72 7.39 0.58
N GLN A 104 -22.52 6.96 1.81
CA GLN A 104 -22.41 7.84 2.98
C GLN A 104 -21.06 7.65 3.66
N ASP A 105 -20.40 8.78 3.94
CA ASP A 105 -19.24 8.85 4.83
C ASP A 105 -19.73 9.30 6.21
N ILE A 106 -19.80 8.36 7.16
CA ILE A 106 -20.36 8.62 8.49
C ILE A 106 -19.34 9.38 9.33
N ASN A 107 -18.07 9.04 9.19
CA ASN A 107 -17.00 9.54 10.05
C ASN A 107 -16.26 10.77 9.47
N HIS A 108 -16.59 11.15 8.23
CA HIS A 108 -16.03 12.28 7.47
C HIS A 108 -14.51 12.16 7.23
N ASP A 109 -13.98 10.93 7.12
CA ASP A 109 -12.57 10.68 6.82
C ASP A 109 -12.24 10.67 5.32
N GLY A 110 -13.25 10.93 4.48
CA GLY A 110 -13.15 10.92 3.03
C GLY A 110 -13.28 9.53 2.40
N LYS A 111 -13.63 8.50 3.19
CA LYS A 111 -13.99 7.16 2.68
C LYS A 111 -15.46 6.89 2.93
N HIS A 112 -16.11 6.33 1.92
CA HIS A 112 -17.50 5.91 2.05
C HIS A 112 -17.59 4.66 2.92
N ASP A 113 -18.43 4.70 3.95
CA ASP A 113 -18.61 3.63 4.94
C ASP A 113 -19.83 2.77 4.62
N VAL A 114 -20.93 3.41 4.19
CA VAL A 114 -22.24 2.78 4.01
C VAL A 114 -22.76 3.02 2.61
N ILE A 115 -23.32 1.98 2.01
CA ILE A 115 -23.98 2.04 0.71
C ILE A 115 -25.46 1.72 0.93
N ASP A 116 -26.31 2.72 0.74
CA ASP A 116 -27.76 2.56 0.77
C ASP A 116 -28.25 2.27 -0.64
N VAL A 117 -28.91 1.12 -0.82
CA VAL A 117 -29.51 0.72 -2.08
C VAL A 117 -31.02 0.64 -1.91
N ILE A 118 -31.73 1.50 -2.65
CA ILE A 118 -33.19 1.59 -2.63
C ILE A 118 -33.71 1.10 -3.98
N ALA A 119 -34.53 0.04 -3.96
CA ALA A 119 -35.15 -0.52 -5.16
C ALA A 119 -36.68 -0.39 -5.08
N THR A 120 -37.25 0.45 -5.95
CA THR A 120 -38.70 0.64 -6.05
C THR A 120 -39.26 -0.17 -7.21
N THR A 121 -39.99 -1.24 -6.91
CA THR A 121 -40.55 -2.15 -7.92
C THR A 121 -41.96 -1.70 -8.32
N ARG A 122 -42.27 -1.79 -9.63
CA ARG A 122 -43.63 -1.58 -10.14
C ARG A 122 -44.13 -2.89 -10.76
N GLY A 123 -44.79 -3.73 -9.95
CA GLY A 123 -45.42 -4.97 -10.41
C GLY A 123 -44.71 -6.28 -10.07
N VAL A 124 -43.62 -6.25 -9.29
CA VAL A 124 -43.00 -7.46 -8.74
C VAL A 124 -43.59 -7.72 -7.35
N THR A 125 -44.77 -8.33 -7.29
CA THR A 125 -45.43 -8.68 -6.03
C THR A 125 -46.11 -10.04 -6.13
N PRO A 126 -45.98 -10.92 -5.11
CA PRO A 126 -45.25 -10.74 -3.85
C PRO A 126 -43.75 -11.07 -3.95
N VAL A 127 -42.90 -10.19 -3.39
CA VAL A 127 -41.46 -10.45 -3.21
C VAL A 127 -41.28 -11.22 -1.89
N HIS A 128 -40.67 -12.40 -1.96
CA HIS A 128 -40.37 -13.21 -0.79
C HIS A 128 -38.95 -12.96 -0.27
N SER A 129 -37.99 -12.76 -1.18
CA SER A 129 -36.58 -12.60 -0.85
C SER A 129 -35.91 -11.72 -1.92
N VAL A 130 -34.88 -10.99 -1.49
CA VAL A 130 -34.09 -10.11 -2.36
C VAL A 130 -32.62 -10.47 -2.19
N LYS A 131 -31.95 -10.75 -3.29
CA LYS A 131 -30.49 -10.96 -3.34
C LYS A 131 -29.88 -9.81 -4.10
N VAL A 132 -28.81 -9.23 -3.55
CA VAL A 132 -28.09 -8.11 -4.15
C VAL A 132 -26.64 -8.49 -4.32
N LEU A 133 -26.10 -8.23 -5.51
CA LEU A 133 -24.70 -8.36 -5.85
C LEU A 133 -24.20 -6.99 -6.29
N LEU A 134 -23.16 -6.49 -5.64
CA LEU A 134 -22.56 -5.17 -5.88
C LEU A 134 -21.16 -5.34 -6.49
N GLY A 135 -20.84 -4.50 -7.47
CA GLY A 135 -19.53 -4.41 -8.10
C GLY A 135 -18.65 -3.35 -7.44
N PHE A 136 -17.39 -3.70 -7.18
CA PHE A 136 -16.40 -2.82 -6.59
C PHE A 136 -15.13 -2.81 -7.42
N ASP A 137 -14.57 -1.62 -7.60
CA ASP A 137 -13.27 -1.42 -8.21
C ASP A 137 -12.18 -1.35 -7.13
N TYR A 138 -11.09 -2.06 -7.38
CA TYR A 138 -9.96 -2.15 -6.47
C TYR A 138 -8.72 -1.58 -7.15
N VAL A 139 -8.20 -0.49 -6.60
CA VAL A 139 -6.94 0.12 -7.05
C VAL A 139 -5.90 -0.02 -5.96
N ILE A 140 -4.79 -0.69 -6.29
CA ILE A 140 -3.62 -0.79 -5.42
C ILE A 140 -2.68 0.36 -5.80
N LYS A 141 -2.40 1.26 -4.87
CA LYS A 141 -1.36 2.28 -4.99
C LYS A 141 -0.01 1.77 -4.50
#